data_AF-A0A919ENW4-F1
#
_entry.id   AF-A0A919ENW4-F1
#
_cell.length_a   1.000
_cell.length_b   1.000
_cell.length_c   1.000
_cell.angle_alpha   90.00
_cell.angle_beta   90.00
_cell.angle_gamma   90.00
#
_symmetry.space_group_name_H-M   'P 1'
#
loop_
_entity.id
_entity.type
_entity.pdbx_description
1 polymer ?
#
loop_
_entity_poly.entity_id
_entity_poly.type
_entity_poly.pdbx_seq_one_letter_code
_entity_poly.pdbx_strand_id
1 'polypeptide(L)' 'MAVEQYYPKWLSVFKAAGIEEEIAREVFNEWAAGLDGELSNEYTQTEYSVTVAAEEAISELNSYES' A
#
# COMPACT_ATOMS: atom_id res chain seq x y z
N MET A 1 13.41 -8.63 -2.75
CA MET A 1 13.72 -7.18 -2.65
C MET A 1 12.89 -6.47 -3.71
N ALA A 2 11.98 -5.54 -3.35
CA ALA A 2 11.51 -4.46 -4.23
C ALA A 2 10.47 -3.52 -3.57
N VAL A 3 9.58 -4.00 -2.69
CA VAL A 3 8.44 -3.19 -2.20
C VAL A 3 8.59 -2.58 -0.81
N GLU A 4 9.26 -3.24 0.14
CA GLU A 4 9.48 -2.69 1.50
C GLU A 4 10.13 -1.30 1.51
N GLN A 5 10.96 -0.97 0.50
CA GLN A 5 11.55 0.36 0.35
C GLN A 5 10.50 1.47 0.15
N TYR A 6 9.28 1.11 -0.27
CA TYR A 6 8.17 2.04 -0.48
C TYR A 6 7.24 2.16 0.73
N TYR A 7 7.44 1.37 1.78
CA TYR A 7 6.65 1.49 3.00
C TYR A 7 6.64 2.91 3.60
N PRO A 8 7.74 3.69 3.61
CA PRO A 8 7.70 5.07 4.09
C PRO A 8 6.75 5.97 3.29
N LYS A 9 6.64 5.75 1.97
CA LYS A 9 5.71 6.48 1.10
C LYS A 9 4.27 6.06 1.40
N TRP A 10 4.00 4.76 1.44
CA TRP A 10 2.70 4.21 1.82
C TRP A 10 2.21 4.77 3.16
N LEU A 11 3.06 4.71 4.19
CA LEU A 11 2.76 5.23 5.52
C LEU A 11 2.46 6.74 5.53
N SER A 12 3.11 7.52 4.66
CA SER A 12 2.83 8.96 4.56
C SER A 12 1.41 9.25 4.05
N VAL A 13 0.88 8.41 3.15
CA VAL A 13 -0.50 8.52 2.63
C VAL A 13 -1.50 8.15 3.73
N PHE A 14 -1.27 7.04 4.44
CA PHE A 14 -2.13 6.61 5.55
C PHE A 14 -2.16 7.62 6.70
N LYS A 15 -1.01 8.19 7.06
CA LYS A 15 -0.93 9.26 8.07
C LYS A 15 -1.68 10.53 7.64
N ALA A 16 -1.65 10.88 6.35
CA ALA A 16 -2.40 12.00 5.82
C ALA A 16 -3.92 11.77 5.88
N ALA A 17 -4.37 10.51 5.78
CA ALA A 17 -5.75 10.11 5.97
C ALA A 17 -6.15 9.94 7.45
N GLY A 18 -5.23 10.14 8.40
CA GLY A 18 -5.49 9.99 9.84
C GLY A 18 -5.56 8.54 10.31
N ILE A 19 -5.05 7.58 9.53
CA ILE A 19 -5.05 6.16 9.86
C ILE A 19 -3.77 5.80 10.63
N GLU A 20 -3.92 4.91 11.62
CA GLU A 20 -2.83 4.48 12.49
C GLU A 20 -1.76 3.67 11.74
N GLU A 21 -0.52 3.74 12.23
CA GLU A 21 0.63 3.07 11.62
C GLU A 21 0.51 1.54 11.65
N GLU A 22 -0.15 0.98 12.66
CA GLU A 22 -0.40 -0.46 12.76
C GLU A 22 -1.29 -0.95 11.60
N ILE A 23 -2.42 -0.27 11.36
CA ILE A 23 -3.31 -0.55 10.23
C ILE A 23 -2.56 -0.35 8.90
N ALA A 24 -1.80 0.75 8.78
CA ALA A 24 -1.02 1.01 7.57
C ALA A 24 0.00 -0.12 7.28
N ARG A 25 0.61 -0.71 8.30
CA ARG A 25 1.55 -1.83 8.17
C ARG A 25 0.85 -3.12 7.78
N GLU A 26 -0.30 -3.42 8.38
CA GLU A 26 -1.09 -4.61 8.08
C GLU A 26 -1.50 -4.63 6.60
N VAL A 27 -2.15 -3.55 6.15
CA VAL A 27 -2.64 -3.43 4.77
C VAL A 27 -1.49 -3.43 3.76
N PHE A 28 -0.35 -2.82 4.10
CA PHE A 28 0.84 -2.88 3.26
C PHE A 28 1.35 -4.32 3.09
N ASN A 29 1.37 -5.13 4.17
CA ASN A 29 1.82 -6.51 4.10
C ASN A 29 0.86 -7.36 3.24
N GLU A 30 -0.45 -7.14 3.34
CA GLU A 30 -1.45 -7.82 2.51
C GLU A 30 -1.27 -7.47 1.03
N TRP A 31 -1.16 -6.18 0.72
CA TRP A 31 -0.88 -5.70 -0.64
C TRP A 31 0.43 -6.29 -1.18
N ALA A 32 1.50 -6.28 -0.37
CA ALA A 32 2.80 -6.83 -0.75
C ALA A 32 2.76 -8.35 -0.95
N ALA A 33 1.97 -9.09 -0.16
CA ALA A 33 1.77 -10.53 -0.32
C ALA A 33 1.06 -10.87 -1.64
N GLY A 34 0.16 -10.00 -2.12
CA GLY A 34 -0.47 -10.11 -3.43
C GLY A 34 0.50 -9.95 -4.61
N LEU A 35 1.67 -9.36 -4.40
CA LEU A 35 2.68 -9.12 -5.44
C LEU A 35 3.69 -10.26 -5.60
N ASP A 36 3.86 -11.12 -4.59
CA ASP A 36 4.94 -12.12 -4.51
C ASP A 36 4.75 -13.30 -5.50
N GLY A 37 3.66 -13.32 -6.28
CA GLY A 37 3.42 -14.25 -7.39
C GLY A 37 3.53 -13.64 -8.81
N GLU A 38 3.61 -12.31 -8.92
CA GLU A 38 3.60 -11.54 -10.18
C GLU A 38 4.90 -10.72 -10.33
N LEU A 39 6.02 -11.25 -9.82
CA LEU A 39 7.33 -10.58 -9.87
C LEU A 39 7.95 -10.51 -11.28
N SER A 40 7.28 -11.05 -12.30
CA SER A 40 7.59 -10.79 -13.71
C SER A 40 6.59 -9.85 -14.36
N ASN A 41 5.86 -9.03 -13.60
CA ASN A 41 5.07 -7.99 -14.21
C ASN A 41 6.01 -6.87 -14.70
N GLU A 42 5.86 -6.48 -15.95
CA GLU A 42 6.66 -5.47 -16.67
C GLU A 42 6.66 -4.09 -16.00
N TYR A 43 5.80 -3.90 -14.99
CA TYR A 43 5.66 -2.72 -14.16
C TYR A 43 6.41 -2.90 -12.84
N THR A 44 7.71 -2.58 -12.88
CA THR A 44 8.51 -2.40 -11.66
C THR A 44 7.77 -1.41 -10.75
N GLN A 45 7.45 -1.78 -9.51
CA GLN A 45 6.77 -0.87 -8.59
C GLN A 45 7.56 0.44 -8.48
N THR A 46 6.88 1.57 -8.61
CA THR A 46 7.43 2.93 -8.50
C THR A 46 6.78 3.63 -7.31
N GLU A 47 7.35 4.75 -6.85
CA GLU A 47 6.71 5.55 -5.81
C GLU A 47 5.28 5.99 -6.20
N TYR A 48 5.05 6.24 -7.49
CA TYR A 48 3.73 6.61 -8.02
C TYR A 48 2.73 5.46 -7.90
N SER A 49 3.09 4.25 -8.37
CA SER A 49 2.19 3.09 -8.29
C SER A 49 1.85 2.72 -6.85
N VAL A 50 2.81 2.85 -5.93
CA VAL A 50 2.59 2.60 -4.50
C VAL A 50 1.69 3.66 -3.87
N THR A 51 1.80 4.93 -4.31
CA THR A 51 0.92 5.99 -3.81
C THR A 51 -0.53 5.75 -4.22
N VAL A 52 -0.76 5.40 -5.49
CA VAL A 52 -2.10 5.06 -5.99
C VAL A 52 -2.67 3.85 -5.24
N ALA A 53 -1.87 2.79 -5.07
CA ALA A 53 -2.31 1.60 -4.33
C ALA A 53 -2.65 1.91 -2.85
N ALA A 54 -1.91 2.83 -2.22
CA ALA A 54 -2.22 3.27 -0.86
C ALA A 54 -3.55 4.04 -0.79
N GLU A 55 -3.81 4.94 -1.76
CA GLU A 55 -5.07 5.68 -1.85
C GLU A 55 -6.27 4.75 -2.10
N GLU A 56 -6.12 3.76 -2.98
CA GLU A 56 -7.15 2.74 -3.23
C GLU A 56 -7.44 1.92 -1.97
N ALA A 57 -6.40 1.44 -1.28
CA ALA A 57 -6.56 0.69 -0.03
C ALA A 57 -7.28 1.50 1.05
N ILE A 58 -7.01 2.80 1.17
CA ILE A 58 -7.74 3.70 2.08
C ILE A 58 -9.20 3.83 1.67
N SER A 59 -9.48 3.94 0.38
CA SER A 59 -10.86 4.01 -0.12
C SER A 59 -11.63 2.73 0.20
N GLU A 60 -10.99 1.56 0.08
CA GLU A 60 -11.58 0.28 0.44
C GLU A 60 -11.87 0.19 1.94
N LEU A 61 -10.91 0.55 2.80
CA LEU A 61 -11.10 0.61 4.26
C LEU A 61 -12.33 1.45 4.64
N ASN A 62 -12.44 2.65 4.08
CA ASN A 62 -13.57 3.55 4.33
C ASN A 62 -14.90 3.00 3.79
N SER A 63 -14.87 2.19 2.73
CA SER A 63 -16.06 1.56 2.15
C SER A 63 -16.60 0.40 3.00
N TYR A 64 -15.77 -0.28 3.78
CA TYR A 64 -16.20 -1.36 4.66
C TYR A 64 -16.86 -0.85 5.95
N GLU A 65 -16.62 0.40 6.33
CA GLU A 65 -17.19 1.02 7.54
C GLU A 65 -18.52 1.75 7.32
N SER A 66 -19.07 1.75 6.09
CA SER A 66 -20.34 2.41 5.73
C SER A 66 -21.50 1.45 5.53
#